data_AF-A0A846DFN7-F1
#
_entry.id   AF-A0A846DFN7-F1
#
_cell.length_a   1.000
_cell.length_b   1.000
_cell.length_c   1.000
_cell.angle_alpha   90.00
_cell.angle_beta   90.00
_cell.angle_gamma   90.00
#
_symmetry.space_group_name_H-M   'P 1'
#
loop_
_entity.id
_entity.type
_entity.pdbx_description
1 polymer ?
#
loop_
_entity_poly.entity_id
_entity_poly.type
_entity_poly.pdbx_seq_one_letter_code
_entity_poly.pdbx_strand_id
1 'polypeptide(L)'
;MELIQLLTENLGVQENQAQGGAGLIFQLAKDKLGDESFAPVLQSIPGINDLLQAAPKSGGMMGALGGLAASMGGGVGQLGTLATLAAGFSQLGMDSGMISKFLPIVLSFVQNQGGDEIKNLLAKVLS
;
A
#
# COMPACT_ATOMS: atom_id res chain seq x y z
N MET A 1 -13.53 1.30 9.84
CA MET A 1 -12.72 2.30 9.12
C MET A 1 -13.35 2.58 7.76
N GLU A 2 -13.50 3.85 7.40
CA GLU A 2 -14.17 4.25 6.14
C GLU A 2 -13.48 3.66 4.90
N LEU A 3 -12.13 3.70 4.83
CA LEU A 3 -11.39 3.09 3.73
C LEU A 3 -11.74 1.61 3.50
N ILE A 4 -11.89 0.86 4.59
CA ILE A 4 -12.22 -0.57 4.51
C ILE A 4 -13.61 -0.76 3.93
N GLN A 5 -14.59 0.04 4.38
CA GLN A 5 -15.95 0.02 3.83
C GLN A 5 -15.95 0.33 2.33
N LEU A 6 -15.25 1.40 1.92
CA LEU A 6 -15.12 1.78 0.52
C LEU A 6 -14.54 0.64 -0.32
N LEU A 7 -13.48 -0.02 0.15
CA LEU A 7 -12.87 -1.14 -0.57
C LEU A 7 -13.80 -2.35 -0.65
N THR A 8 -14.45 -2.74 0.45
CA THR A 8 -15.37 -3.89 0.46
C THR A 8 -16.59 -3.66 -0.43
N GLU A 9 -17.18 -2.45 -0.37
CA GLU A 9 -18.40 -2.12 -1.12
C GLU A 9 -18.13 -1.95 -2.61
N ASN A 10 -17.03 -1.27 -2.99
CA ASN A 10 -16.75 -0.99 -4.39
C ASN A 10 -16.11 -2.18 -5.12
N LEU A 11 -15.33 -3.02 -4.41
CA LEU A 11 -14.53 -4.07 -5.05
C LEU A 11 -15.02 -5.49 -4.74
N GLY A 12 -15.98 -5.65 -3.81
CA GLY A 12 -16.49 -6.96 -3.42
C GLY A 12 -15.46 -7.86 -2.72
N VAL A 13 -14.42 -7.26 -2.15
CA VAL A 13 -13.39 -7.97 -1.37
C VAL A 13 -13.85 -8.19 0.06
N GLN A 14 -13.28 -9.19 0.74
CA GLN A 14 -13.53 -9.42 2.16
C GLN A 14 -12.83 -8.36 3.02
N GLU A 15 -13.30 -8.17 4.26
CA GLU A 15 -12.75 -7.16 5.18
C GLU A 15 -11.25 -7.36 5.43
N ASN A 16 -10.81 -8.61 5.65
CA ASN A 16 -9.41 -8.96 5.84
C ASN A 16 -8.54 -8.66 4.60
N GLN A 17 -9.11 -8.83 3.40
CA GLN A 17 -8.45 -8.51 2.14
C GLN A 17 -8.32 -7.01 1.94
N ALA A 18 -9.36 -6.23 2.28
CA ALA A 18 -9.31 -4.78 2.27
C ALA A 18 -8.27 -4.25 3.27
N GLN A 19 -8.26 -4.78 4.50
CA GLN A 19 -7.30 -4.41 5.55
C GLN A 19 -5.87 -4.73 5.15
N GLY A 20 -5.61 -5.98 4.72
CA GLY A 20 -4.28 -6.40 4.31
C GLY A 20 -3.81 -5.67 3.05
N GLY A 21 -4.68 -5.48 2.05
CA GLY A 21 -4.36 -4.82 0.79
C GLY A 21 -4.03 -3.34 0.97
N ALA A 22 -4.86 -2.61 1.73
CA ALA A 22 -4.57 -1.23 2.09
C ALA A 22 -3.30 -1.14 2.95
N GLY A 23 -3.15 -2.04 3.92
CA GLY A 23 -1.95 -2.16 4.75
C GLY A 23 -0.67 -2.33 3.93
N LEU A 24 -0.68 -3.19 2.90
CA LEU A 24 0.46 -3.38 2.01
C LEU A 24 0.82 -2.11 1.23
N ILE A 25 -0.18 -1.39 0.73
CA ILE A 25 0.02 -0.14 0.01
C ILE A 25 0.67 0.90 0.92
N PHE A 26 0.14 1.06 2.14
CA PHE A 26 0.71 1.99 3.12
C PHE A 26 2.09 1.58 3.60
N GLN A 27 2.32 0.28 3.81
CA GLN A 27 3.63 -0.24 4.21
C GLN A 27 4.67 0.00 3.11
N LEU A 28 4.33 -0.24 1.85
CA LEU A 28 5.23 0.02 0.73
C LEU A 28 5.53 1.51 0.57
N ALA A 29 4.51 2.37 0.71
CA ALA A 29 4.71 3.82 0.70
C ALA A 29 5.64 4.25 1.84
N LYS A 30 5.44 3.71 3.04
CA LYS A 30 6.29 3.93 4.20
C LYS A 30 7.74 3.49 3.95
N ASP A 31 7.95 2.29 3.40
CA ASP A 31 9.28 1.74 3.12
C ASP A 31 10.04 2.59 2.09
N LYS A 32 9.33 3.17 1.11
CA LYS A 32 9.92 4.05 0.08
C LYS A 32 10.17 5.47 0.56
N LEU A 33 9.31 6.01 1.42
CA LEU A 33 9.40 7.37 1.93
C LEU A 33 10.33 7.49 3.14
N GLY A 34 10.46 6.41 3.92
CA GLY A 34 11.07 6.44 5.24
C GLY A 34 10.11 6.98 6.32
N ASP A 35 10.40 6.67 7.58
CA ASP A 35 9.53 6.99 8.73
C ASP A 35 9.24 8.50 8.85
N GLU A 36 10.24 9.35 8.66
CA GLU A 36 10.09 10.81 8.78
C GLU A 36 9.14 11.38 7.72
N SER A 37 9.33 11.00 6.45
CA SER A 37 8.48 11.50 5.36
C SER A 37 7.10 10.87 5.38
N PHE A 38 6.93 9.70 5.99
CA PHE A 38 5.63 9.05 6.14
C PHE A 38 4.83 9.55 7.35
N ALA A 39 5.46 10.23 8.31
CA ALA A 39 4.81 10.72 9.53
C ALA A 39 3.57 11.60 9.27
N PRO A 40 3.53 12.51 8.28
CA PRO A 40 2.32 13.27 7.96
C PRO A 40 1.16 12.36 7.52
N VAL A 41 1.44 11.30 6.75
CA VAL A 41 0.43 10.30 6.37
C VAL A 41 -0.12 9.61 7.60
N LEU A 42 0.75 9.20 8.54
CA LEU A 42 0.33 8.56 9.79
C LEU A 42 -0.59 9.45 10.62
N GLN A 43 -0.31 10.75 10.64
CA GLN A 43 -1.07 11.73 11.42
C GLN A 43 -2.40 12.09 10.77
N SER A 44 -2.45 12.17 9.44
CA SER A 44 -3.65 12.57 8.69
C SER A 44 -4.64 11.44 8.49
N ILE A 45 -4.23 10.18 8.61
CA ILE A 45 -5.10 9.03 8.29
C ILE A 45 -5.48 8.26 9.57
N PRO A 46 -6.71 8.42 10.09
CA PRO A 46 -7.16 7.67 11.26
C PRO A 46 -7.07 6.15 11.01
N GLY A 47 -6.61 5.40 12.01
CA GLY A 47 -6.55 3.93 11.98
C GLY A 47 -5.51 3.31 11.02
N ILE A 48 -4.64 4.12 10.41
CA ILE A 48 -3.56 3.63 9.55
C ILE A 48 -2.60 2.65 10.25
N ASN A 49 -2.37 2.82 11.56
CA ASN A 49 -1.56 1.88 12.35
C ASN A 49 -2.15 0.46 12.34
N ASP A 50 -3.47 0.32 12.39
CA ASP A 50 -4.14 -0.97 12.35
C ASP A 50 -3.97 -1.62 10.97
N LEU A 51 -3.98 -0.81 9.90
CA LEU A 51 -3.72 -1.30 8.53
C LEU A 51 -2.28 -1.78 8.36
N LEU A 52 -1.30 -1.02 8.85
CA LEU A 52 0.11 -1.42 8.80
C LEU A 52 0.34 -2.74 9.54
N GLN A 53 -0.39 -2.97 10.63
CA GLN A 53 -0.32 -4.24 11.37
C GLN A 53 -1.06 -5.39 10.67
N ALA A 54 -2.13 -5.08 9.92
CA ALA A 54 -2.91 -6.05 9.14
C ALA A 54 -2.24 -6.44 7.82
N ALA A 55 -1.28 -5.65 7.34
CA ALA A 55 -0.47 -6.01 6.18
C ALA A 55 0.22 -7.38 6.41
N PRO A 56 0.20 -8.30 5.43
CA PRO A 56 0.99 -9.52 5.47
C PRO A 56 2.42 -9.20 5.88
N LYS A 57 2.89 -9.80 6.99
CA LYS A 57 4.19 -9.46 7.54
C LYS A 57 5.28 -9.78 6.53
N SER A 58 5.96 -8.71 6.11
CA SER A 58 7.08 -8.61 5.19
C SER A 58 8.35 -9.41 5.54
N GLY A 59 8.25 -10.47 6.35
CA GLY A 59 9.37 -11.38 6.59
C GLY A 59 9.93 -11.98 5.29
N GLY A 60 9.09 -12.12 4.25
CA GLY A 60 9.50 -12.45 2.88
C GLY A 60 9.66 -11.23 1.96
N MET A 61 8.97 -10.11 2.22
CA MET A 61 8.98 -8.95 1.33
C MET A 61 10.30 -8.17 1.38
N MET A 62 10.93 -8.03 2.54
CA MET A 62 12.28 -7.42 2.62
C MET A 62 13.33 -8.26 1.90
N GLY A 63 13.19 -9.60 1.93
CA GLY A 63 14.04 -10.52 1.17
C GLY A 63 13.74 -10.50 -0.33
N ALA A 64 12.48 -10.41 -0.73
CA ALA A 64 12.06 -10.31 -2.12
C ALA A 64 12.41 -8.94 -2.74
N LEU A 65 12.21 -7.85 -1.99
CA LEU A 65 12.66 -6.51 -2.34
C LEU A 65 14.19 -6.50 -2.44
N GLY A 66 14.91 -7.00 -1.44
CA GLY A 66 16.37 -7.09 -1.46
C GLY A 66 16.89 -7.90 -2.65
N GLY A 67 16.24 -9.03 -2.97
CA GLY A 67 16.56 -9.84 -4.14
C GLY A 67 16.23 -9.15 -5.47
N LEU A 68 15.09 -8.48 -5.57
CA LEU A 68 14.68 -7.73 -6.76
C LEU A 68 15.56 -6.50 -6.98
N ALA A 69 15.83 -5.72 -5.93
CA ALA A 69 16.71 -4.55 -5.96
C ALA A 69 18.16 -4.92 -6.31
N ALA A 70 18.64 -6.07 -5.81
CA ALA A 70 19.92 -6.62 -6.21
C ALA A 70 19.93 -7.08 -7.67
N SER A 71 18.83 -7.68 -8.17
CA SER A 71 18.73 -8.13 -9.56
C SER A 71 18.54 -6.98 -10.58
N MET A 72 17.95 -5.86 -10.14
CA MET A 72 17.62 -4.71 -11.00
C MET A 72 18.59 -3.54 -10.90
N GLY A 73 19.75 -3.70 -10.24
CA GLY A 73 20.79 -2.67 -10.24
C GLY A 73 20.49 -1.45 -9.37
N GLY A 74 19.81 -1.64 -8.23
CA GLY A 74 19.77 -0.63 -7.15
C GLY A 74 18.52 0.26 -7.10
N GLY A 75 17.46 -0.02 -7.87
CA GLY A 75 16.21 0.73 -7.81
C GLY A 75 14.97 -0.15 -7.91
N VAL A 76 14.08 -0.07 -6.93
CA VAL A 76 12.70 -0.56 -7.06
C VAL A 76 11.91 0.50 -7.85
N GLY A 77 12.08 0.50 -9.16
CA GLY A 77 11.25 1.29 -10.06
C GLY A 77 9.77 0.86 -9.99
N GLN A 78 8.91 1.51 -10.77
CA GLN A 78 7.47 1.25 -10.81
C GLN A 78 7.14 -0.26 -10.98
N LEU A 79 7.90 -0.97 -11.81
CA LEU A 79 7.73 -2.41 -12.02
C LEU A 79 7.96 -3.23 -10.72
N GLY A 80 8.97 -2.84 -9.93
CA GLY A 80 9.26 -3.46 -8.65
C GLY A 80 8.21 -3.13 -7.58
N THR A 81 7.66 -1.91 -7.59
CA THR A 81 6.51 -1.52 -6.74
C THR A 81 5.31 -2.43 -7.02
N LEU A 82 4.97 -2.61 -8.30
CA LEU A 82 3.84 -3.45 -8.71
C LEU A 82 4.08 -4.94 -8.39
N ALA A 83 5.29 -5.45 -8.61
CA ALA A 83 5.64 -6.83 -8.27
C ALA A 83 5.52 -7.10 -6.76
N THR A 84 5.98 -6.14 -5.95
CA THR A 84 5.88 -6.15 -4.49
C THR A 84 4.41 -6.21 -4.05
N LEU A 85 3.57 -5.30 -4.55
CA LEU A 85 2.14 -5.33 -4.26
C LEU A 85 1.45 -6.61 -4.76
N ALA A 86 1.80 -7.10 -5.94
CA ALA A 86 1.23 -8.34 -6.50
C ALA A 86 1.54 -9.56 -5.63
N ALA A 87 2.76 -9.68 -5.10
CA ALA A 87 3.10 -10.74 -4.17
C ALA A 87 2.26 -10.67 -2.90
N GLY A 88 2.13 -9.48 -2.30
CA GLY A 88 1.33 -9.29 -1.10
C GLY A 88 -0.17 -9.52 -1.32
N PHE A 89 -0.72 -9.07 -2.45
CA PHE A 89 -2.11 -9.31 -2.81
C PHE A 89 -2.38 -10.80 -3.06
N SER A 90 -1.45 -11.50 -3.72
CA SER A 90 -1.53 -12.96 -3.90
C SER A 90 -1.55 -13.70 -2.57
N GLN A 91 -0.77 -13.27 -1.57
CA GLN A 91 -0.81 -13.85 -0.21
C GLN A 91 -2.17 -13.66 0.48
N LEU A 92 -2.91 -12.61 0.12
CA LEU A 92 -4.28 -12.35 0.57
C LEU A 92 -5.34 -13.08 -0.28
N GLY A 93 -4.92 -13.91 -1.23
CA GLY A 93 -5.81 -14.59 -2.17
C GLY A 93 -6.48 -13.65 -3.17
N MET A 94 -5.90 -12.47 -3.40
CA MET A 94 -6.38 -11.49 -4.37
C MET A 94 -5.59 -11.56 -5.67
N ASP A 95 -6.27 -11.31 -6.78
CA ASP A 95 -5.63 -11.17 -8.09
C ASP A 95 -4.83 -9.86 -8.19
N SER A 96 -3.75 -9.88 -8.99
CA SER A 96 -2.89 -8.71 -9.22
C SER A 96 -3.63 -7.51 -9.84
N GLY A 97 -4.71 -7.75 -10.60
CA GLY A 97 -5.56 -6.70 -11.15
C GLY A 97 -6.33 -5.90 -10.08
N MET A 98 -6.44 -6.41 -8.85
CA MET A 98 -7.02 -5.64 -7.74
C MET A 98 -6.15 -4.45 -7.34
N ILE A 99 -4.83 -4.48 -7.57
CA ILE A 99 -3.93 -3.36 -7.24
C ILE A 99 -4.40 -2.08 -7.95
N SER A 100 -4.69 -2.19 -9.26
CA SER A 100 -5.16 -1.07 -10.08
C SER A 100 -6.53 -0.54 -9.64
N LYS A 101 -7.31 -1.32 -8.89
CA LYS A 101 -8.61 -0.91 -8.34
C LYS A 101 -8.49 -0.34 -6.93
N PHE A 102 -7.56 -0.86 -6.12
CA PHE A 102 -7.30 -0.37 -4.76
C PHE A 102 -6.64 1.00 -4.77
N LEU A 103 -5.59 1.19 -5.59
CA LEU A 103 -4.82 2.43 -5.61
C LEU A 103 -5.67 3.70 -5.76
N PRO A 104 -6.60 3.83 -6.73
CA PRO A 104 -7.41 5.03 -6.84
C PRO A 104 -8.30 5.26 -5.61
N ILE A 105 -8.89 4.21 -5.02
CA ILE A 105 -9.73 4.33 -3.82
C ILE A 105 -8.89 4.78 -2.62
N VAL A 106 -7.71 4.18 -2.41
CA VAL A 106 -6.78 4.56 -1.34
C VAL A 106 -6.30 6.00 -1.50
N LEU A 107 -5.90 6.40 -2.71
CA LEU A 107 -5.44 7.77 -2.97
C LEU A 107 -6.56 8.80 -2.78
N SER A 108 -7.78 8.49 -3.22
CA SER A 108 -8.95 9.35 -2.99
C SER A 108 -9.30 9.47 -1.51
N PHE A 109 -9.25 8.38 -0.75
CA PHE A 109 -9.47 8.41 0.69
C PHE A 109 -8.40 9.25 1.40
N VAL A 110 -7.13 9.05 1.05
CA VAL A 110 -6.03 9.85 1.61
C VAL A 110 -6.18 11.33 1.26
N GLN A 111 -6.63 11.65 0.05
CA GLN A 111 -6.95 13.03 -0.34
C GLN A 111 -8.04 13.64 0.53
N ASN A 112 -9.11 12.88 0.80
CA ASN A 112 -10.23 13.36 1.61
C ASN A 112 -9.83 13.61 3.07
N GLN A 113 -8.90 12.81 3.60
CA GLN A 113 -8.48 12.89 5.01
C GLN A 113 -7.28 13.83 5.24
N GLY A 114 -6.31 13.87 4.31
CA GLY A 114 -5.06 14.60 4.44
C GLY A 114 -4.81 15.68 3.38
N GLY A 115 -5.68 15.81 2.38
CA GLY A 115 -5.53 16.78 1.29
C GLY A 115 -4.62 16.31 0.16
N ASP A 116 -4.48 17.18 -0.84
CA ASP A 116 -3.72 16.90 -2.07
C ASP A 116 -2.23 16.66 -1.82
N GLU A 117 -1.64 17.32 -0.81
CA GLU A 117 -0.23 17.14 -0.47
C GLU A 117 0.07 15.70 -0.05
N ILE A 118 -0.72 15.15 0.87
CA ILE A 118 -0.56 13.77 1.36
C ILE A 118 -0.85 12.77 0.24
N LYS A 119 -1.90 13.00 -0.56
CA LYS A 119 -2.17 12.17 -1.75
C LYS A 119 -0.97 12.15 -2.71
N ASN A 120 -0.42 13.32 -3.04
CA ASN A 120 0.67 13.44 -4.01
C ASN A 120 1.95 12.78 -3.49
N LEU A 121 2.21 12.85 -2.19
CA LEU A 121 3.31 12.17 -1.54
C LEU A 121 3.23 10.64 -1.73
N LEU A 122 2.06 10.03 -1.48
CA LEU A 122 1.88 8.59 -1.74
C LEU A 122 1.91 8.27 -3.23
N ALA A 123 1.20 9.06 -4.05
CA ALA A 123 1.14 8.81 -5.49
C ALA A 123 2.54 8.79 -6.12
N LYS A 124 3.44 9.68 -5.70
CA LYS A 124 4.82 9.73 -6.20
C LYS A 124 5.61 8.45 -5.97
N VAL A 125 5.38 7.73 -4.87
CA VAL A 125 6.13 6.50 -4.55
C VAL A 125 5.44 5.23 -5.03
N LEU A 126 4.13 5.32 -5.33
CA LEU A 126 3.32 4.23 -5.85
C LEU A 126 3.22 4.24 -7.38
N SER A 127 3.61 5.35 -8.04
CA SER A 127 3.69 5.49 -9.49
C SER A 127 5.07 5.20 -10.05
#